data_AF-A0A2T2TLX2-F1
#
_entry.id   AF-A0A2T2TLX2-F1
#
_cell.length_a   1.000
_cell.length_b   1.000
_cell.length_c   1.000
_cell.angle_alpha   90.00
_cell.angle_beta   90.00
_cell.angle_gamma   90.00
#
_symmetry.space_group_name_H-M   'P 1'
#
loop_
_entity.id
_entity.type
_entity.pdbx_description
1 polymer ?
#
loop_
_entity_poly.entity_id
_entity_poly.type
_entity_poly.pdbx_seq_one_letter_code
_entity_poly.pdbx_strand_id
1 'polypeptide(L)'
;STNAERVRVLFNAANLSAEMNNHNEALRRYREVLLLDPEHEAARYNYEFLKRRHPDRSADESSFVNPSAYACRLKKEAEALVARSEYTTASALMKDGLQQDSTVRAYRGFIKRIEEVAQIARTDP
;
A
#
# COMPACT_ATOMS: atom_id res chain seq x y z
N SER A 1 -1.92 19.09 -26.47
CA SER A 1 -1.71 19.42 -25.04
C SER A 1 -1.41 18.16 -24.26
N THR A 2 -0.24 18.07 -23.64
CA THR A 2 0.32 16.81 -23.09
C THR A 2 -0.49 16.21 -21.94
N ASN A 3 -1.10 17.01 -21.06
CA ASN A 3 -1.81 16.48 -19.89
C ASN A 3 -3.07 15.68 -20.27
N ALA A 4 -3.89 16.17 -21.21
CA ALA A 4 -5.09 15.46 -21.67
C ALA A 4 -4.75 14.11 -22.34
N GLU A 5 -3.64 14.06 -23.07
CA GLU A 5 -3.13 12.82 -23.66
C GLU A 5 -2.60 11.85 -22.59
N ARG A 6 -1.86 12.35 -21.58
CA ARG A 6 -1.41 11.56 -20.44
C ARG A 6 -2.58 10.98 -19.64
N VAL A 7 -3.62 11.77 -19.39
CA VAL A 7 -4.88 11.35 -18.75
C VAL A 7 -5.52 10.19 -19.54
N ARG A 8 -5.70 10.34 -20.86
CA ARG A 8 -6.22 9.30 -21.74
C ARG A 8 -5.41 8.00 -21.69
N VAL A 9 -4.08 8.10 -21.75
CA VAL A 9 -3.17 6.93 -21.72
C VAL A 9 -3.23 6.23 -20.36
N LEU A 10 -3.22 6.97 -19.25
CA LEU A 10 -3.33 6.41 -17.90
C LEU A 10 -4.68 5.74 -17.66
N PHE A 11 -5.79 6.36 -18.10
CA PHE A 11 -7.13 5.78 -17.97
C PHE A 11 -7.27 4.46 -18.74
N ASN A 12 -6.82 4.43 -20.01
CA ASN A 12 -6.82 3.19 -20.80
C ASN A 12 -5.92 2.10 -20.19
N ALA A 13 -4.74 2.49 -19.68
CA ALA A 13 -3.83 1.56 -18.99
C ALA A 13 -4.38 1.08 -17.63
N ALA A 14 -5.28 1.83 -16.99
CA ALA A 14 -5.98 1.42 -15.77
C ALA A 14 -7.12 0.42 -16.07
N ASN A 15 -7.90 0.68 -17.13
CA ASN A 15 -8.97 -0.22 -17.61
C ASN A 15 -8.40 -1.59 -17.96
N LEU A 16 -7.36 -1.64 -18.81
CA LEU A 16 -6.66 -2.88 -19.16
C LEU A 16 -6.09 -3.63 -17.94
N SER A 17 -5.57 -2.90 -16.94
CA SER A 17 -5.11 -3.52 -15.69
C SER A 17 -6.25 -4.13 -14.87
N ALA A 18 -7.45 -3.52 -14.87
CA ALA A 18 -8.61 -4.07 -14.19
C ALA A 18 -9.14 -5.33 -14.90
N GLU A 19 -9.22 -5.32 -16.24
CA GLU A 19 -9.60 -6.47 -17.07
C GLU A 19 -8.65 -7.66 -16.86
N MET A 20 -7.34 -7.40 -16.75
CA MET A 20 -6.32 -8.41 -16.44
C MET A 20 -6.28 -8.85 -14.96
N ASN A 21 -7.28 -8.46 -14.14
CA ASN A 21 -7.34 -8.70 -12.69
C ASN A 21 -6.15 -8.13 -11.87
N ASN A 22 -5.34 -7.24 -12.46
CA ASN A 22 -4.22 -6.56 -11.83
C ASN A 22 -4.70 -5.34 -11.02
N HIS A 23 -5.62 -5.59 -10.08
CA HIS A 23 -6.44 -4.56 -9.42
C HIS A 23 -5.61 -3.46 -8.74
N ASN A 24 -4.49 -3.81 -8.11
CA ASN A 24 -3.65 -2.84 -7.40
C ASN A 24 -2.94 -1.86 -8.34
N GLU A 25 -2.64 -2.29 -9.58
CA GLU A 25 -2.04 -1.44 -10.60
C GLU A 25 -3.10 -0.58 -11.30
N ALA A 26 -4.30 -1.14 -11.49
CA ALA A 26 -5.46 -0.35 -11.94
C ALA A 26 -5.80 0.78 -10.95
N LEU A 27 -5.90 0.48 -9.64
CA LEU A 27 -6.14 1.48 -8.59
C LEU A 27 -5.06 2.57 -8.57
N ARG A 28 -3.77 2.23 -8.75
CA ARG A 28 -2.68 3.21 -8.91
C ARG A 28 -2.90 4.13 -10.10
N ARG A 29 -3.19 3.57 -11.28
CA ARG A 29 -3.34 4.34 -12.52
C ARG A 29 -4.60 5.21 -12.56
N TYR A 30 -5.74 4.74 -12.04
CA TYR A 30 -6.92 5.59 -11.85
C TYR A 30 -6.63 6.76 -10.88
N ARG A 31 -5.81 6.55 -9.85
CA ARG A 31 -5.40 7.60 -8.92
C ARG A 31 -4.46 8.62 -9.57
N GLU A 32 -3.59 8.21 -10.50
CA GLU A 32 -2.82 9.17 -11.33
C GLU A 32 -3.72 9.97 -12.28
N VAL A 33 -4.77 9.37 -12.84
CA VAL A 33 -5.79 10.13 -13.61
C VAL A 33 -6.43 11.19 -12.73
N LEU A 34 -6.93 10.82 -11.55
CA LEU A 34 -7.63 11.74 -10.63
C LEU A 34 -6.73 12.81 -9.99
N LEU A 35 -5.40 12.66 -10.06
CA LEU A 35 -4.43 13.69 -9.68
C LEU A 35 -4.13 14.68 -10.82
N LEU A 36 -4.40 14.31 -12.06
CA LEU A 36 -4.23 15.15 -13.25
C LEU A 36 -5.54 15.80 -13.72
N ASP A 37 -6.65 15.12 -13.47
CA ASP A 37 -8.02 15.52 -13.78
C ASP A 37 -8.96 15.02 -12.66
N PRO A 38 -9.19 15.84 -11.60
CA PRO A 38 -10.06 15.47 -10.48
C PRO A 38 -11.54 15.32 -10.84
N GLU A 39 -11.97 15.84 -12.00
CA GLU A 39 -13.36 15.81 -12.47
C GLU A 39 -13.64 14.62 -13.39
N HIS A 40 -12.64 13.76 -13.68
CA HIS A 40 -12.74 12.59 -14.55
C HIS A 40 -13.66 11.48 -13.97
N GLU A 41 -14.98 11.67 -14.06
CA GLU A 41 -16.00 10.85 -13.40
C GLU A 41 -15.82 9.33 -13.59
N ALA A 42 -15.51 8.89 -14.81
CA ALA A 42 -15.33 7.46 -15.12
C ALA A 42 -14.13 6.83 -14.38
N ALA A 43 -13.07 7.61 -14.11
CA ALA A 43 -11.92 7.12 -13.34
C ALA A 43 -12.27 7.07 -11.85
N ARG A 44 -13.05 8.03 -11.34
CA ARG A 44 -13.58 8.03 -9.97
C ARG A 44 -14.52 6.85 -9.74
N TYR A 45 -15.42 6.57 -10.68
CA TYR A 45 -16.33 5.43 -10.63
C TYR A 45 -15.56 4.09 -10.65
N ASN A 46 -14.65 3.90 -11.61
CA ASN A 46 -13.88 2.66 -11.71
C ASN A 46 -12.99 2.42 -10.49
N TYR A 47 -12.34 3.47 -9.96
CA TYR A 47 -11.55 3.41 -8.73
C TYR A 47 -12.41 2.97 -7.53
N GLU A 48 -13.55 3.63 -7.30
CA GLU A 48 -14.44 3.31 -6.18
C GLU A 48 -15.08 1.92 -6.30
N PHE A 49 -15.53 1.53 -7.50
CA PHE A 49 -16.05 0.18 -7.75
C PHE A 49 -15.01 -0.89 -7.42
N LEU A 50 -13.79 -0.72 -7.93
CA LEU A 50 -12.71 -1.68 -7.78
C LEU A 50 -12.23 -1.77 -6.32
N LYS A 51 -12.10 -0.62 -5.64
CA LYS A 51 -11.74 -0.51 -4.22
C LYS A 51 -12.78 -1.14 -3.29
N ARG A 52 -14.08 -1.06 -3.63
CA ARG A 52 -15.17 -1.69 -2.85
C ARG A 52 -15.26 -3.20 -3.08
N ARG A 53 -15.02 -3.66 -4.31
CA ARG A 53 -15.05 -5.09 -4.68
C ARG A 53 -13.80 -5.85 -4.23
N HIS A 54 -12.66 -5.16 -4.22
CA HIS A 54 -11.38 -5.63 -3.70
C HIS A 54 -10.88 -4.66 -2.64
N PRO A 55 -11.42 -4.71 -1.41
CA PRO A 55 -10.91 -3.95 -0.28
C PRO A 55 -9.55 -4.53 0.10
N ASP A 56 -8.48 -4.05 -0.56
CA ASP A 56 -7.12 -4.49 -0.29
C ASP A 56 -6.83 -4.28 1.21
N ARG A 57 -6.64 -5.39 1.92
CA ARG A 57 -6.44 -5.48 3.37
C ARG A 57 -5.15 -4.78 3.86
N SER A 58 -4.41 -4.12 2.97
CA SER A 58 -3.05 -3.60 3.13
C SER A 58 -2.79 -2.24 2.46
N ALA A 59 -3.21 -2.00 1.21
CA ALA A 59 -2.60 -1.00 0.31
C ALA A 59 -3.06 0.47 0.44
N ASP A 60 -4.27 0.73 0.96
CA ASP A 60 -5.04 1.97 0.70
C ASP A 60 -4.49 3.29 1.30
N GLU A 61 -3.42 3.26 2.11
CA GLU A 61 -2.75 4.50 2.57
C GLU A 61 -1.23 4.45 2.50
N SER A 62 -0.60 3.28 2.69
CA SER A 62 0.86 3.12 2.62
C SER A 62 1.48 3.62 1.31
N SER A 63 0.72 3.59 0.22
CA SER A 63 1.17 3.98 -1.11
C SER A 63 1.25 5.49 -1.33
N PHE A 64 0.72 6.33 -0.42
CA PHE A 64 0.73 7.80 -0.56
C PHE A 64 1.70 8.49 0.42
N VAL A 65 2.68 7.76 0.96
CA VAL A 65 3.62 8.23 1.99
C VAL A 65 5.04 7.79 1.66
N ASN A 66 5.91 8.76 1.37
CA ASN A 66 7.33 8.46 1.18
C ASN A 66 7.98 8.13 2.54
N PRO A 67 8.63 6.96 2.72
CA PRO A 67 9.29 6.61 3.96
C PRO A 67 10.53 7.49 4.19
N SER A 68 10.76 7.89 5.44
CA SER A 68 11.99 8.57 5.83
C SER A 68 13.20 7.64 5.83
N ALA A 69 14.41 8.21 5.96
CA ALA A 69 15.62 7.43 6.17
C ALA A 69 15.59 6.61 7.49
N TYR A 70 14.82 7.05 8.50
CA TYR A 70 14.57 6.27 9.72
C TYR A 70 13.65 5.08 9.42
N ALA A 71 12.52 5.32 8.75
CA ALA A 71 11.56 4.28 8.40
C ALA A 71 12.20 3.19 7.52
N CYS A 72 13.06 3.56 6.56
CA CYS A 72 13.82 2.62 5.73
C CYS A 72 14.80 1.75 6.55
N ARG A 73 15.44 2.30 7.60
CA ARG A 73 16.30 1.52 8.51
C ARG A 73 15.49 0.54 9.34
N LEU A 74 14.42 1.04 9.97
CA LEU A 74 13.49 0.26 10.79
C LEU A 74 12.92 -0.93 10.01
N LYS A 75 12.53 -0.72 8.75
CA LYS A 75 12.04 -1.77 7.85
C LYS A 75 13.06 -2.89 7.63
N LYS A 76 14.33 -2.53 7.39
CA LYS A 76 15.44 -3.48 7.16
C LYS A 76 15.79 -4.26 8.43
N GLU A 77 15.71 -3.62 9.60
CA GLU A 77 15.95 -4.26 10.89
C GLU A 77 14.83 -5.26 11.23
N ALA A 78 13.57 -4.87 11.03
CA ALA A 78 12.43 -5.77 11.16
C ALA A 78 12.46 -6.94 10.16
N GLU A 79 13.01 -6.75 8.95
CA GLU A 79 13.28 -7.85 8.01
C GLU A 79 14.35 -8.82 8.52
N ALA A 80 15.41 -8.34 9.16
CA ALA A 80 16.45 -9.17 9.75
C ALA A 80 15.93 -9.99 10.96
N LEU A 81 15.01 -9.42 11.75
CA LEU A 81 14.29 -10.11 12.82
C LEU A 81 13.33 -11.17 12.24
N VAL A 82 12.55 -10.84 11.20
CA VAL A 82 11.69 -11.81 10.49
C VAL A 82 12.50 -12.98 9.91
N ALA A 83 13.69 -12.74 9.37
CA ALA A 83 14.58 -13.78 8.85
C ALA A 83 15.09 -14.77 9.93
N ARG A 84 14.93 -14.43 11.21
CA ARG A 84 15.23 -15.29 12.38
C ARG A 84 13.97 -15.83 13.07
N SER A 85 12.80 -15.62 12.47
CA SER A 85 11.48 -15.88 13.08
C SER A 85 11.17 -15.07 14.34
N GLU A 86 11.87 -13.96 14.59
CA GLU A 86 11.62 -13.05 15.72
C GLU A 86 10.41 -12.12 15.47
N TYR A 87 9.27 -12.69 15.05
CA TYR A 87 8.09 -11.94 14.58
C TYR A 87 7.53 -10.96 15.63
N THR A 88 7.51 -11.36 16.91
CA THR A 88 7.05 -10.51 18.01
C THR A 88 7.96 -9.28 18.18
N THR A 89 9.28 -9.47 18.15
CA THR A 89 10.28 -8.40 18.21
C THR A 89 10.16 -7.46 17.01
N ALA A 90 10.05 -8.02 15.80
CA ALA A 90 9.87 -7.27 14.56
C ALA A 90 8.57 -6.44 14.59
N SER A 91 7.48 -6.99 15.13
CA SER A 91 6.20 -6.32 15.25
C SER A 91 6.24 -5.16 16.25
N ALA A 92 6.90 -5.33 17.40
CA ALA A 92 7.07 -4.27 18.40
C ALA A 92 7.90 -3.11 17.81
N LEU A 93 9.08 -3.41 17.27
CA LEU A 93 9.98 -2.44 16.64
C LEU A 93 9.26 -1.55 15.60
N MET A 94 8.45 -2.16 14.73
CA MET A 94 7.69 -1.42 13.71
C MET A 94 6.51 -0.60 14.27
N LYS A 95 5.93 -0.99 15.41
CA LYS A 95 4.87 -0.24 16.09
C LYS A 95 5.42 0.96 16.85
N ASP A 96 6.51 0.77 17.58
CA ASP A 96 7.14 1.82 18.37
C ASP A 96 7.73 2.89 17.45
N GLY A 97 8.38 2.47 16.35
CA GLY A 97 8.84 3.40 15.34
C GLY A 97 7.73 4.10 14.53
N LEU A 98 6.50 3.55 14.49
CA LEU A 98 5.34 4.24 13.94
C LEU A 98 4.82 5.36 14.86
N GLN A 99 5.03 5.25 16.17
CA GLN A 99 4.78 6.34 17.12
C GLN A 99 5.85 7.44 17.01
N GLN A 100 7.12 7.06 16.78
CA GLN A 100 8.23 7.99 16.61
C GLN A 100 8.22 8.72 15.26
N ASP A 101 7.96 8.01 14.15
CA ASP A 101 7.95 8.55 12.80
C ASP A 101 6.74 8.04 12.03
N SER A 102 5.78 8.95 11.83
CA SER A 102 4.52 8.63 11.15
C SER A 102 4.71 8.17 9.69
N THR A 103 5.88 8.38 9.05
CA THR A 103 6.19 7.87 7.70
C THR A 103 6.37 6.36 7.65
N VAL A 104 6.58 5.70 8.81
CA VAL A 104 6.59 4.23 8.93
C VAL A 104 5.26 3.60 8.45
N ARG A 105 4.16 4.38 8.38
CA ARG A 105 2.89 3.93 7.77
C ARG A 105 3.02 3.56 6.28
N ALA A 106 4.08 3.98 5.60
CA ALA A 106 4.49 3.47 4.28
C ALA A 106 4.65 1.94 4.25
N TYR A 107 4.83 1.30 5.40
CA TYR A 107 5.00 -0.15 5.54
C TYR A 107 3.82 -0.87 6.19
N ARG A 108 2.66 -0.23 6.42
CA ARG A 108 1.49 -0.79 7.16
C ARG A 108 1.13 -2.22 6.73
N GLY A 109 1.18 -2.55 5.45
CA GLY A 109 0.92 -3.91 4.95
C GLY A 109 1.95 -4.97 5.40
N PHE A 110 3.21 -4.59 5.60
CA PHE A 110 4.23 -5.46 6.20
C PHE A 110 4.04 -5.55 7.72
N ILE A 111 3.80 -4.42 8.40
CA ILE A 111 3.57 -4.36 9.86
C ILE A 111 2.41 -5.28 10.24
N LYS A 112 1.29 -5.20 9.52
CA LYS A 112 0.14 -6.08 9.69
C LYS A 112 0.47 -7.56 9.50
N ARG A 113 1.28 -7.92 8.49
CA ARG A 113 1.65 -9.32 8.23
C ARG A 113 2.50 -9.89 9.37
N ILE A 114 3.46 -9.13 9.90
CA ILE A 114 4.27 -9.58 11.03
C ILE A 114 3.48 -9.59 12.33
N GLU A 115 2.49 -8.71 12.51
CA GLU A 115 1.50 -8.81 13.60
C GLU A 115 0.66 -10.10 13.53
N GLU A 116 0.10 -10.41 12.35
CA GLU A 116 -0.73 -11.60 12.13
C GLU A 116 0.08 -12.88 12.46
N VAL A 117 1.34 -13.00 12.01
CA VAL A 117 2.22 -14.13 12.36
C VAL A 117 2.64 -14.12 13.83
N ALA A 118 3.00 -12.95 14.39
CA ALA A 118 3.36 -12.82 15.80
C ALA A 118 2.19 -13.12 16.74
N GLN A 119 0.94 -13.02 16.29
CA GLN A 119 -0.22 -13.43 17.08
C GLN A 119 -0.37 -14.96 17.10
N ILE A 120 -0.22 -15.63 15.95
CA ILE A 120 -0.25 -17.10 15.84
C ILE A 120 0.84 -17.73 16.74
N ALA A 121 2.08 -17.24 16.61
CA ALA A 121 3.23 -17.72 17.41
C ALA A 121 3.16 -17.37 18.92
N ARG A 122 2.08 -16.73 19.39
CA ARG A 122 1.77 -16.51 20.81
C ARG A 122 0.49 -17.23 21.26
N THR A 123 -0.14 -18.00 20.36
CA THR A 123 -1.35 -18.80 20.63
C THR A 123 -1.13 -20.31 20.46
N ASP A 124 -0.04 -20.73 19.82
CA ASP A 124 0.46 -22.11 19.93
C ASP A 124 1.07 -22.33 21.33
N PRO A 125 0.66 -23.37 22.07
CA PRO A 125 1.07 -23.62 23.47
C PRO A 125 2.32 -24.50 23.64
#